data_AF-A0A380EK56-F1
#
_entry.id   AF-A0A380EK56-F1
#
_cell.length_a   1.000
_cell.length_b   1.000
_cell.length_c   1.000
_cell.angle_alpha   90.00
_cell.angle_beta   90.00
_cell.angle_gamma   90.00
#
_symmetry.space_group_name_H-M   'P 1'
#
loop_
_entity.id
_entity.type
_entity.pdbx_description
1 polymer ?
#
loop_
_entity_poly.entity_id
_entity_poly.type
_entity_poly.pdbx_seq_one_letter_code
_entity_poly.pdbx_strand_id
1 'polypeptide(L)'
;MSNGKELQKNIGFFSAFAIVMGTVIGSGVFFKISNVTEVTGTAGMALFVWFLGGIITICAGLTAAELAAAIPETGGLTKYIEYTYGDFWGFLSGWAQSFIYFPANVAALSIVFATQLINLFHLL
;
A
#
# COMPACT_ATOMS: atom_id res chain seq x y z
N MET A 1 6.85 -36.10 -8.39
CA MET A 1 5.65 -35.89 -7.55
C MET A 1 5.89 -34.64 -6.70
N SER A 2 5.53 -33.46 -7.20
CA SER A 2 5.62 -32.22 -6.41
C SER A 2 4.33 -32.08 -5.63
N ASN A 3 4.36 -32.40 -4.33
CA ASN A 3 3.25 -32.17 -3.42
C ASN A 3 3.33 -30.71 -2.96
N GLY A 4 2.99 -29.79 -3.86
CA GLY A 4 2.87 -28.37 -3.54
C GLY A 4 1.69 -28.19 -2.59
N LYS A 5 1.93 -27.64 -1.39
CA LYS A 5 0.86 -27.28 -0.45
C LYS A 5 -0.11 -26.33 -1.16
N GLU A 6 -1.27 -26.82 -1.59
CA GLU A 6 -2.33 -25.97 -2.12
C GLU A 6 -2.78 -24.98 -1.04
N LEU A 7 -2.93 -23.71 -1.42
CA LEU A 7 -3.40 -22.67 -0.51
C LEU A 7 -4.83 -22.99 -0.06
N GLN A 8 -5.01 -23.26 1.24
CA GLN A 8 -6.33 -23.52 1.79
C GLN A 8 -7.13 -22.22 1.86
N LYS A 9 -8.33 -22.21 1.25
CA LYS A 9 -9.27 -21.08 1.27
C LYS A 9 -9.97 -20.96 2.64
N ASN A 10 -9.20 -20.65 3.68
CA ASN A 10 -9.69 -20.58 5.07
C ASN A 10 -9.94 -19.14 5.57
N ILE A 11 -9.82 -18.13 4.70
CA ILE A 11 -10.06 -16.73 5.07
C ILE A 11 -11.55 -16.41 4.86
N GLY A 12 -12.28 -16.26 5.97
CA GLY A 12 -13.66 -15.76 5.96
C GLY A 12 -13.73 -14.23 5.86
N PHE A 13 -14.95 -13.69 5.72
CA PHE A 13 -15.20 -12.26 5.53
C PHE A 13 -14.58 -11.38 6.63
N PHE A 14 -14.82 -11.70 7.90
CA PHE A 14 -14.29 -10.89 9.02
C PHE A 14 -12.77 -10.91 9.08
N SER A 15 -12.15 -12.06 8.80
CA SER A 15 -10.69 -12.17 8.73
C SER A 15 -10.12 -11.35 7.57
N ALA A 16 -10.73 -11.43 6.39
CA ALA A 16 -10.33 -10.62 5.24
C ALA A 16 -10.48 -9.11 5.52
N PHE A 17 -11.61 -8.71 6.11
CA PHE A 17 -11.86 -7.33 6.50
C PHE A 17 -10.82 -6.80 7.49
N ALA A 18 -10.49 -7.60 8.51
CA ALA A 18 -9.45 -7.26 9.48
C ALA A 18 -8.06 -7.11 8.83
N ILE A 19 -7.72 -7.97 7.86
CA ILE A 19 -6.48 -7.86 7.08
C ILE A 19 -6.44 -6.55 6.28
N VAL A 20 -7.53 -6.18 5.61
CA VAL A 20 -7.60 -4.91 4.88
C VAL A 20 -7.41 -3.73 5.83
N MET A 21 -8.13 -3.71 6.95
CA MET A 21 -8.00 -2.64 7.94
C MET A 21 -6.57 -2.54 8.50
N GLY A 22 -5.95 -3.67 8.86
CA GLY A 22 -4.60 -3.72 9.42
C GLY A 22 -3.49 -3.39 8.42
N THR A 23 -3.71 -3.62 7.12
CA THR A 23 -2.74 -3.29 6.07
C THR A 23 -2.83 -1.84 5.61
N VAL A 24 -4.02 -1.24 5.65
CA VAL A 24 -4.26 0.14 5.20
C VAL A 24 -3.99 1.15 6.32
N ILE A 25 -4.40 0.87 7.56
CA ILE A 25 -4.17 1.76 8.69
C ILE A 25 -2.71 1.66 9.13
N GLY A 26 -1.96 2.73 8.88
CA GLY A 26 -0.55 2.81 9.24
C GLY A 26 -0.11 4.19 9.71
N SER A 27 1.20 4.42 9.68
CA SER A 27 1.83 5.66 10.16
C SER A 27 1.38 6.91 9.39
N GLY A 28 0.90 6.77 8.15
CA GLY A 28 0.59 7.87 7.25
C GLY A 28 -0.34 8.94 7.84
N VAL A 29 -1.34 8.55 8.64
CA VAL A 29 -2.25 9.52 9.29
C VAL A 29 -1.50 10.43 10.26
N PHE A 30 -0.54 9.92 11.02
CA PHE A 30 0.17 10.70 12.03
C PHE A 30 1.15 11.71 11.40
N PHE A 31 1.76 11.36 10.27
CA PHE A 31 2.84 12.15 9.68
C PHE A 31 2.42 13.02 8.51
N LYS A 32 1.36 12.65 7.78
CA LYS A 32 0.94 13.40 6.60
C LYS A 32 -0.05 14.53 6.90
N ILE A 33 -0.71 14.55 8.06
CA ILE A 33 -1.68 15.59 8.41
C ILE A 33 -1.07 16.99 8.33
N SER A 34 0.15 17.19 8.84
CA SER A 34 0.84 18.49 8.82
C SER A 34 1.01 18.99 7.38
N ASN A 35 1.62 18.17 6.52
CA ASN A 35 1.85 18.52 5.11
C ASN A 35 0.55 18.76 4.34
N VAL A 36 -0.49 17.94 4.57
CA VAL A 36 -1.78 18.11 3.89
C VAL A 36 -2.44 19.41 4.32
N THR A 37 -2.41 19.74 5.62
CA THR A 37 -3.02 20.97 6.14
C THR A 37 -2.28 22.21 5.66
N GLU A 38 -0.95 22.14 5.62
CA GLU A 38 -0.10 23.23 5.10
C GLU A 38 -0.41 23.53 3.62
N VAL A 39 -0.52 22.50 2.79
CA VAL A 39 -0.81 22.66 1.36
C VAL A 39 -2.26 23.08 1.10
N THR A 40 -3.22 22.58 1.87
CA THR A 40 -4.65 22.88 1.66
C THR A 40 -5.10 24.19 2.30
N GLY A 41 -4.35 24.71 3.27
CA GLY A 41 -4.55 26.02 3.91
C GLY A 41 -5.78 26.13 4.83
N THR A 42 -6.76 25.23 4.72
CA THR A 42 -7.98 25.23 5.54
C THR A 42 -8.36 23.81 5.98
N ALA A 43 -8.94 23.70 7.19
CA ALA A 43 -9.37 22.42 7.74
C ALA A 43 -10.45 21.72 6.88
N GLY A 44 -11.39 22.49 6.31
CA GLY A 44 -12.44 21.96 5.44
C GLY A 44 -11.87 21.31 4.17
N MET A 45 -10.90 21.96 3.53
CA MET A 45 -10.24 21.42 2.34
C MET A 45 -9.35 20.22 2.69
N ALA A 46 -8.66 20.24 3.82
CA ALA A 46 -7.90 19.09 4.30
C ALA A 46 -8.77 17.83 4.46
N LEU A 47 -9.93 17.96 5.13
CA LEU A 47 -10.89 16.86 5.30
C LEU A 47 -11.47 16.38 3.97
N PHE A 48 -11.78 17.30 3.06
CA PHE A 48 -12.28 16.96 1.73
C PHE A 48 -11.28 16.12 0.94
N VAL A 49 -10.00 16.50 0.93
CA VAL A 49 -8.94 15.75 0.23
C VAL A 49 -8.74 14.36 0.84
N TRP A 50 -8.82 14.23 2.17
CA TRP A 50 -8.78 12.91 2.84
C TRP A 50 -9.95 12.02 2.43
N PHE A 51 -11.16 12.57 2.42
CA PHE A 51 -12.35 11.86 1.99
C PHE A 51 -12.24 11.42 0.53
N LEU A 52 -11.81 12.32 -0.35
CA LEU A 52 -11.60 12.03 -1.77
C LEU A 52 -10.54 10.95 -1.98
N GLY A 53 -9.43 11.01 -1.25
CA GLY A 53 -8.40 9.98 -1.27
C GLY A 53 -8.92 8.61 -0.85
N GLY A 54 -9.83 8.57 0.12
CA GLY A 54 -10.54 7.34 0.51
C GLY A 54 -11.38 6.76 -0.63
N ILE A 55 -12.18 7.58 -1.31
CA ILE A 55 -12.99 7.15 -2.47
C ILE A 55 -12.10 6.59 -3.58
N ILE A 56 -11.04 7.32 -3.95
CA ILE A 56 -10.09 6.90 -5.00
C ILE A 56 -9.48 5.53 -4.65
N THR A 57 -9.10 5.33 -3.39
CA THR A 57 -8.49 4.08 -2.94
C THR A 57 -9.48 2.92 -2.96
N ILE A 58 -10.75 3.15 -2.63
CA ILE A 58 -11.81 2.12 -2.75
C ILE A 58 -11.99 1.72 -4.22
N CYS A 59 -12.09 2.69 -5.13
CA CYS A 59 -12.19 2.40 -6.56
C CYS A 59 -10.98 1.59 -7.06
N ALA A 60 -9.76 2.00 -6.71
CA ALA A 60 -8.54 1.27 -7.07
C ALA A 60 -8.52 -0.15 -6.48
N GLY A 61 -8.98 -0.32 -5.24
CA GLY A 61 -9.07 -1.63 -4.58
C GLY A 61 -10.05 -2.57 -5.27
N LEU A 62 -11.21 -2.08 -5.71
CA LEU A 62 -12.18 -2.87 -6.47
C LEU A 62 -11.63 -3.29 -7.84
N THR A 63 -10.99 -2.38 -8.57
CA THR A 63 -10.33 -2.72 -9.85
C THR A 63 -9.20 -3.73 -9.66
N ALA A 64 -8.39 -3.59 -8.61
CA ALA A 64 -7.34 -4.56 -8.29
C ALA A 64 -7.92 -5.93 -7.89
N ALA A 65 -9.08 -5.96 -7.22
CA ALA A 65 -9.75 -7.20 -6.87
C ALA A 65 -10.31 -7.94 -8.09
N GLU A 66 -10.86 -7.22 -9.07
CA GLU A 66 -11.28 -7.79 -10.35
C GLU A 66 -10.09 -8.44 -11.08
N LEU A 67 -8.95 -7.76 -11.12
CA LEU A 67 -7.74 -8.27 -11.75
C LEU A 67 -7.15 -9.48 -11.02
N ALA A 68 -7.18 -9.47 -9.69
CA ALA A 68 -6.76 -10.60 -8.86
C ALA A 68 -7.65 -11.83 -9.03
N ALA A 69 -8.96 -11.63 -9.28
CA ALA A 69 -9.89 -12.71 -9.59
C ALA A 69 -9.71 -13.24 -11.02
N ALA A 70 -9.40 -12.36 -11.99
CA ALA A 70 -9.18 -12.72 -13.39
C ALA A 70 -7.84 -13.43 -13.63
N ILE A 71 -6.79 -13.05 -12.89
CA ILE A 71 -5.43 -13.59 -13.01
C ILE A 71 -5.00 -14.17 -11.65
N PRO A 72 -5.44 -15.40 -11.30
CA PRO A 72 -5.23 -16.00 -9.98
C PRO A 72 -3.81 -16.58 -9.82
N GLU A 73 -2.80 -15.82 -10.23
CA GLU A 73 -1.39 -16.17 -10.16
C GLU A 73 -0.70 -15.39 -9.03
N THR A 74 0.23 -16.06 -8.34
CA THR A 74 1.06 -15.40 -7.34
C THR A 74 2.07 -14.46 -8.01
N GLY A 75 2.10 -13.19 -7.57
CA GLY A 75 3.02 -12.17 -8.10
C GLY A 75 2.42 -10.76 -8.16
N GLY A 76 1.11 -10.61 -8.00
CA GLY A 76 0.44 -9.31 -7.86
C GLY A 76 0.65 -8.41 -9.08
N LEU A 77 0.93 -7.12 -8.83
CA LEU A 77 1.08 -6.10 -9.87
C LEU A 77 2.02 -6.54 -11.00
N THR A 78 3.16 -7.13 -10.67
CA THR A 78 4.17 -7.56 -11.64
C THR A 78 3.58 -8.55 -12.65
N LYS A 79 2.81 -9.53 -12.17
CA LYS A 79 2.16 -10.52 -13.04
C LYS A 79 1.00 -9.93 -13.83
N TYR A 80 0.28 -8.98 -13.26
CA TYR A 80 -0.80 -8.30 -13.97
C TYR A 80 -0.27 -7.47 -15.15
N ILE A 81 0.84 -6.77 -14.94
CA ILE A 81 1.52 -5.99 -15.99
C ILE A 81 2.16 -6.92 -17.02
N GLU A 82 2.81 -8.00 -16.59
CA GLU A 82 3.37 -9.03 -17.47
C GLU A 82 2.31 -9.62 -18.39
N TYR A 83 1.15 -10.01 -17.84
CA TYR A 83 0.05 -10.59 -18.61
C TYR A 83 -0.52 -9.61 -19.64
N THR A 84 -0.59 -8.32 -19.30
CA THR A 84 -1.24 -7.31 -20.14
C THR A 84 -0.31 -6.69 -21.18
N TYR A 85 0.97 -6.49 -20.83
CA TYR A 85 1.93 -5.71 -21.61
C TYR A 85 3.19 -6.51 -22.00
N GLY A 86 3.35 -7.73 -21.49
CA GLY A 86 4.47 -8.63 -21.79
C GLY A 86 5.64 -8.56 -20.79
N ASP A 87 6.56 -9.50 -20.97
CA ASP A 87 7.65 -9.82 -20.03
C ASP A 87 8.53 -8.63 -19.66
N PHE A 88 8.84 -7.75 -20.62
CA PHE A 88 9.68 -6.57 -20.37
C PHE A 88 9.05 -5.62 -19.34
N TRP A 89 7.75 -5.34 -19.48
CA TRP A 89 7.03 -4.44 -18.58
C TRP A 89 6.76 -5.11 -17.23
N GLY A 90 6.52 -6.42 -17.23
CA GLY A 90 6.53 -7.24 -16.02
C GLY A 90 7.84 -7.07 -15.26
N PHE A 91 8.97 -7.36 -15.90
CA PHE A 91 10.30 -7.20 -15.30
C PHE A 91 10.55 -5.79 -14.77
N LEU A 92 10.23 -4.74 -15.55
CA LEU A 92 10.48 -3.36 -15.15
C LEU A 92 9.64 -2.97 -13.91
N SER A 93 8.40 -3.43 -13.83
CA SER A 93 7.55 -3.22 -12.65
C SER A 93 8.11 -3.90 -11.41
N GLY A 94 8.62 -5.13 -11.54
CA GLY A 94 9.30 -5.84 -10.46
C GLY A 94 10.60 -5.17 -10.04
N TRP A 95 11.41 -4.70 -11.01
CA TRP A 95 12.64 -3.97 -10.76
C TRP A 95 12.38 -2.67 -9.98
N ALA A 96 11.39 -1.88 -10.40
CA ALA A 96 11.00 -0.66 -9.70
C ALA A 96 10.50 -0.96 -8.28
N GLN A 97 9.76 -2.05 -8.08
CA GLN A 97 9.34 -2.47 -6.75
C GLN A 97 10.52 -2.82 -5.85
N SER A 98 11.44 -3.66 -6.34
CA SER A 98 12.56 -4.18 -5.56
C SER A 98 13.61 -3.12 -5.21
N PHE A 99 13.97 -2.25 -6.16
CA PHE A 99 15.07 -1.30 -5.97
C PHE A 99 14.62 0.09 -5.50
N ILE A 100 13.37 0.48 -5.81
CA ILE A 100 12.89 1.83 -5.52
C ILE A 100 11.82 1.77 -4.45
N TYR A 101 10.69 1.09 -4.70
CA TYR A 101 9.52 1.18 -3.84
C TYR A 101 9.75 0.64 -2.43
N PHE A 102 10.19 -0.62 -2.29
CA PHE A 102 10.38 -1.23 -0.98
C PHE A 102 11.49 -0.55 -0.18
N PRO A 103 12.70 -0.29 -0.74
CA PRO A 103 13.76 0.40 -0.01
C PRO A 103 13.36 1.82 0.40
N ALA A 104 12.73 2.59 -0.50
CA ALA A 104 12.29 3.95 -0.17
C ALA A 104 11.21 3.96 0.92
N ASN A 105 10.30 2.99 0.92
CA ASN A 105 9.27 2.88 1.95
C ASN A 105 9.88 2.57 3.33
N VAL A 106 10.79 1.59 3.40
CA VAL A 106 11.52 1.29 4.64
C VAL A 106 12.32 2.51 5.12
N ALA A 107 13.06 3.17 4.23
CA ALA A 107 13.84 4.36 4.56
C ALA A 107 12.96 5.50 5.10
N ALA A 108 11.84 5.80 4.43
CA ALA A 108 10.90 6.83 4.87
C ALA A 108 10.33 6.53 6.27
N LEU A 109 9.92 5.28 6.51
CA LEU A 109 9.43 4.86 7.83
C LEU A 109 10.52 4.91 8.91
N SER A 110 11.76 4.53 8.59
CA SER A 110 12.90 4.64 9.51
C SER A 110 13.21 6.08 9.89
N ILE A 111 13.20 7.01 8.93
CA ILE A 111 13.41 8.44 9.19
C ILE A 111 12.31 8.96 10.11
N VAL A 112 11.06 8.68 9.78
CA VAL A 112 9.90 9.09 10.56
C VAL A 112 9.96 8.54 12.00
N PHE A 113 10.32 7.27 12.15
CA PHE A 113 10.51 6.65 13.45
C PHE A 113 11.61 7.34 14.26
N ALA A 114 12.78 7.56 13.66
CA ALA A 114 13.90 8.22 14.31
C ALA A 114 13.54 9.65 14.74
N THR A 115 12.87 10.42 13.88
CA THR A 115 12.38 11.77 14.19
C THR A 115 11.45 11.76 15.41
N GLN A 116 10.49 10.83 15.46
CA GLN A 116 9.61 10.75 16.63
C GLN A 116 10.31 10.29 17.89
N LEU A 117 11.29 9.39 17.78
CA LEU A 117 12.08 8.94 18.92
C LEU A 117 12.89 10.10 19.50
N ILE A 118 13.53 10.90 18.65
CA ILE A 118 14.25 12.12 19.06
C ILE A 118 13.29 13.11 19.73
N ASN A 119 12.13 13.37 19.10
CA ASN A 119 11.12 14.28 19.65
C ASN A 119 10.56 13.78 20.99
N LEU A 120 10.37 12.48 21.18
CA LEU A 120 9.83 11.90 22.41
C LEU A 120 10.81 11.96 23.58
N PHE A 121 12.08 11.69 23.33
CA PHE A 121 13.13 11.64 24.37
C PHE A 121 13.95 12.92 24.47
N HIS A 122 13.62 13.96 23.68
CA HIS A 122 14.37 15.21 23.56
C HIS A 122 15.88 14.99 23.38
N LEU A 123 16.24 14.09 22.45
CA LEU A 123 17.63 13.65 22.29
C LEU A 123 18.54 14.69 21.62
N LEU A 124 18.03 15.84 21.18
CA LEU A 124 18.74 17.02 20.69
C LEU A 124 17.85 18.26 20.88
#